data_AF-A0A7X7ZIC4-F1
#
_entry.id   AF-A0A7X7ZIC4-F1
#
_cell.length_a   1.000
_cell.length_b   1.000
_cell.length_c   1.000
_cell.angle_alpha   90.00
_cell.angle_beta   90.00
_cell.angle_gamma   90.00
#
_symmetry.space_group_name_H-M   'P 1'
#
loop_
_entity.id
_entity.type
_entity.pdbx_description
1 polymer ?
#
loop_
_entity_poly.entity_id
_entity_poly.type
_entity_poly.pdbx_seq_one_letter_code
_entity_poly.pdbx_strand_id
1 'polypeptide(L)'
;MDPREELRNHLKPAVLVAAALGASMAVYFVLVEVLRRARPPFAGFAGPGTDAQPFRYAAYGLAALVVLLILVLRPRLFRRRDADDLPAALRRIQSASLIMLVLGEVPAVAGLALFLVAGQVLDFYKLLFVSLFLTFLNFPRAGAWEEWLKG
;
A
#
# COMPACT_ATOMS: atom_id res chain seq x y z
N MET A 1 -4.57 -13.97 -30.89
CA MET A 1 -4.38 -12.65 -30.26
C MET A 1 -2.92 -12.56 -29.80
N ASP A 2 -2.29 -11.39 -29.90
CA ASP A 2 -0.89 -11.22 -29.50
C ASP A 2 -0.78 -11.25 -27.95
N PRO A 3 -0.07 -12.21 -27.34
CA PRO A 3 0.09 -12.33 -25.89
C PRO A 3 0.61 -11.05 -25.22
N ARG A 4 1.40 -10.24 -25.93
CA ARG A 4 1.93 -8.96 -25.43
C ARG A 4 0.84 -7.90 -25.30
N GLU A 5 -0.15 -7.93 -26.18
CA GLU A 5 -1.25 -6.99 -26.20
C GLU A 5 -2.25 -7.29 -25.06
N GLU A 6 -2.52 -8.57 -24.80
CA GLU A 6 -3.30 -9.01 -23.65
C GLU A 6 -2.64 -8.65 -22.31
N LEU A 7 -1.31 -8.86 -22.20
CA LEU A 7 -0.54 -8.47 -21.02
C LEU A 7 -0.65 -6.97 -20.75
N ARG A 8 -0.44 -6.15 -21.79
CA ARG A 8 -0.53 -4.69 -21.68
C ARG A 8 -1.92 -4.22 -21.25
N ASN A 9 -2.98 -4.89 -21.72
CA ASN A 9 -4.36 -4.56 -21.36
C ASN A 9 -4.66 -4.83 -19.88
N HIS A 10 -4.07 -5.87 -19.28
CA HIS A 10 -4.23 -6.18 -17.85
C HIS A 10 -3.27 -5.38 -16.96
N LEU A 11 -2.11 -4.96 -17.48
CA LEU A 11 -1.12 -4.18 -16.75
C LEU A 11 -1.54 -2.72 -16.54
N LYS A 12 -2.12 -2.07 -17.57
CA LYS A 12 -2.58 -0.67 -17.51
C LYS A 12 -3.44 -0.35 -16.27
N PRO A 13 -4.52 -1.09 -15.97
CA PRO A 13 -5.33 -0.80 -14.79
C PRO A 13 -4.56 -1.02 -13.48
N ALA A 14 -3.68 -2.02 -13.39
CA ALA A 14 -2.87 -2.24 -12.20
C ALA A 14 -1.87 -1.09 -11.94
N VAL A 15 -1.22 -0.59 -13.01
CA VAL A 15 -0.33 0.57 -12.94
C VAL A 15 -1.10 1.84 -12.56
N LEU A 16 -2.30 2.04 -13.12
CA LEU A 16 -3.14 3.19 -12.81
C LEU A 16 -3.56 3.18 -11.34
N VAL A 17 -3.93 2.03 -10.78
CA VAL A 17 -4.22 1.90 -9.35
C VAL A 17 -2.95 2.17 -8.52
N ALA A 18 -1.81 1.59 -8.86
CA ALA A 18 -0.56 1.84 -8.15
C ALA A 18 -0.19 3.34 -8.14
N ALA A 19 -0.37 4.03 -9.27
CA ALA A 19 -0.16 5.47 -9.38
C ALA A 19 -1.17 6.27 -8.54
N ALA A 20 -2.45 5.88 -8.53
CA ALA A 20 -3.48 6.51 -7.72
C ALA A 20 -3.18 6.36 -6.21
N LEU A 21 -2.73 5.19 -5.77
CA LEU A 21 -2.31 4.97 -4.37
C LEU A 21 -1.02 5.73 -4.02
N GLY A 22 -0.09 5.86 -4.97
CA GLY A 22 1.06 6.74 -4.78
C GLY A 22 0.65 8.21 -4.62
N ALA A 23 -0.32 8.66 -5.42
CA ALA A 23 -0.85 10.01 -5.35
C ALA A 23 -1.64 10.26 -4.04
N SER A 24 -2.42 9.28 -3.55
CA SER A 24 -3.12 9.41 -2.26
C SER A 24 -2.13 9.61 -1.11
N MET A 25 -1.02 8.86 -1.09
CA MET A 25 0.06 9.03 -0.11
C MET A 25 0.68 10.43 -0.16
N ALA A 26 0.87 10.99 -1.36
CA ALA A 26 1.34 12.37 -1.51
C ALA A 26 0.32 13.38 -0.95
N VAL A 27 -0.98 13.15 -1.18
CA VAL A 27 -2.05 13.96 -0.60
C VAL A 27 -2.02 13.88 0.93
N TYR A 28 -1.83 12.69 1.53
CA TYR A 28 -1.71 12.53 2.98
C TYR A 28 -0.53 13.32 3.54
N PHE A 29 0.62 13.26 2.87
CA PHE A 29 1.80 14.04 3.23
C PHE A 29 1.53 15.55 3.21
N VAL A 30 0.95 16.05 2.11
CA VAL A 30 0.59 17.48 1.98
C VAL A 30 -0.38 17.90 3.07
N LEU A 31 -1.41 17.10 3.34
CA LEU A 31 -2.40 17.36 4.39
C LEU A 31 -1.75 17.52 5.77
N VAL A 32 -0.88 16.58 6.13
CA VAL A 32 -0.15 16.59 7.41
C VAL A 32 0.75 17.83 7.50
N GLU A 33 1.47 18.15 6.42
CA GLU A 33 2.38 19.29 6.38
C GLU A 33 1.64 20.63 6.50
N VAL A 34 0.50 20.77 5.83
CA VAL A 34 -0.37 21.94 5.92
C VAL A 34 -0.91 22.10 7.35
N LEU A 35 -1.46 21.02 7.94
CA LEU A 35 -1.98 21.05 9.31
C LEU A 35 -0.91 21.41 10.34
N ARG A 36 0.29 20.82 10.21
CA ARG A 36 1.43 21.11 11.08
C ARG A 36 1.82 22.59 11.03
N ARG A 37 1.84 23.19 9.84
CA ARG A 37 2.20 24.61 9.66
C ARG A 37 1.09 25.55 10.10
N ALA A 38 -0.17 25.18 9.88
CA ALA A 38 -1.32 26.01 10.22
C ALA A 38 -1.58 26.08 11.73
N ARG A 39 -1.25 25.03 12.50
CA ARG A 39 -1.44 25.01 13.97
C ARG A 39 -0.25 24.43 14.72
N PRO A 40 0.82 25.20 14.99
CA PRO A 40 1.94 24.75 15.80
C PRO A 40 1.70 25.00 17.31
N PRO A 41 1.90 24.02 18.21
CA PRO A 41 2.02 22.58 17.96
C PRO A 41 0.65 21.90 17.76
N PHE A 42 0.53 21.06 16.72
CA PHE A 42 -0.70 20.33 16.47
C PHE A 42 -0.76 19.14 17.45
N ALA A 43 -1.55 19.27 18.51
CA ALA A 43 -1.72 18.23 19.53
C ALA A 43 -2.67 17.10 19.11
N GLY A 44 -3.19 17.13 17.88
CA GLY A 44 -4.27 16.26 17.43
C GLY A 44 -5.66 16.76 17.84
N PHE A 45 -6.70 16.12 17.31
CA PHE A 45 -8.09 16.46 17.58
C PHE A 45 -8.61 15.91 18.91
N ALA A 46 -7.95 14.92 19.51
CA ALA A 46 -8.36 14.36 20.81
C ALA A 46 -8.06 15.29 21.99
N GLY A 47 -7.22 16.30 21.78
CA GLY A 47 -6.86 17.31 22.77
C GLY A 47 -5.58 16.97 23.56
N PRO A 48 -5.01 17.95 24.27
CA PRO A 48 -3.81 17.76 25.06
C PRO A 48 -4.09 16.86 26.28
N GLY A 49 -3.28 15.80 26.45
CA GLY A 49 -3.37 14.87 27.59
C GLY A 49 -4.03 13.53 27.28
N THR A 50 -4.51 13.30 26.06
CA THR A 50 -4.96 11.95 25.64
C THR A 50 -3.78 11.00 25.56
N ASP A 51 -3.85 9.88 26.28
CA ASP A 51 -2.87 8.81 26.14
C ASP A 51 -3.00 8.18 24.74
N ALA A 52 -2.08 8.56 23.85
CA ALA A 52 -2.01 8.07 22.49
C ALA A 52 -1.33 6.69 22.39
N GLN A 53 -0.80 6.16 23.50
CA GLN A 53 -0.03 4.92 23.51
C GLN A 53 -0.81 3.69 23.02
N PRO A 54 -2.10 3.48 23.39
CA PRO A 54 -2.91 2.39 22.84
C PRO A 54 -3.10 2.52 21.33
N PHE A 55 -3.36 3.72 20.83
CA PHE A 55 -3.54 3.98 19.39
C PHE A 55 -2.26 3.71 18.61
N ARG A 56 -1.10 4.10 19.15
CA ARG A 56 0.21 3.78 18.57
C ARG A 56 0.40 2.29 18.44
N TYR A 57 0.20 1.54 19.52
CA TYR A 57 0.35 0.08 19.47
C TYR A 57 -0.64 -0.57 18.50
N ALA A 58 -1.87 -0.08 18.42
CA ALA A 58 -2.84 -0.54 17.44
C ALA A 58 -2.38 -0.27 16.00
N ALA A 59 -1.88 0.94 15.70
CA ALA A 59 -1.40 1.31 14.37
C ALA A 59 -0.14 0.55 13.95
N TYR A 60 0.85 0.45 14.85
CA TYR A 60 2.06 -0.35 14.59
C TYR A 60 1.75 -1.84 14.51
N GLY A 61 0.85 -2.35 15.35
CA GLY A 61 0.36 -3.73 15.29
C GLY A 61 -0.35 -4.01 13.96
N LEU A 62 -1.19 -3.09 13.49
CA LEU A 62 -1.84 -3.18 12.19
C LEU A 62 -0.83 -3.17 11.05
N ALA A 63 0.16 -2.26 11.09
CA ALA A 63 1.21 -2.22 10.09
C ALA A 63 2.05 -3.51 10.06
N ALA A 64 2.41 -4.05 11.23
CA ALA A 64 3.12 -5.32 11.34
C ALA A 64 2.28 -6.49 10.80
N LEU A 65 0.98 -6.53 11.13
CA LEU A 65 0.04 -7.52 10.61
C LEU A 65 -0.06 -7.45 9.08
N VAL A 66 -0.14 -6.25 8.51
CA VAL A 66 -0.15 -6.03 7.06
C VAL A 66 1.12 -6.54 6.41
N VAL A 67 2.29 -6.23 6.97
CA VAL A 67 3.57 -6.74 6.47
C VAL A 67 3.59 -8.27 6.50
N LEU A 68 3.15 -8.88 7.61
CA LEU A 68 3.05 -10.33 7.74
C LEU A 68 2.08 -10.93 6.70
N LEU A 69 0.92 -10.30 6.50
CA LEU A 69 -0.06 -10.72 5.50
C LEU A 69 0.53 -10.65 4.09
N ILE A 70 1.26 -9.60 3.74
CA ILE A 70 1.94 -9.48 2.44
C ILE A 70 2.96 -10.63 2.29
N LEU A 71 3.79 -10.89 3.30
CA LEU A 71 4.78 -11.97 3.25
C LEU A 71 4.14 -13.37 3.06
N VAL A 72 3.00 -13.62 3.72
CA VAL A 72 2.29 -14.90 3.66
C VAL A 72 1.45 -15.05 2.39
N LEU A 73 0.80 -13.98 1.94
CA LEU A 73 -0.06 -13.98 0.77
C LEU A 73 0.74 -13.94 -0.54
N ARG A 74 1.93 -13.33 -0.57
CA ARG A 74 2.72 -13.19 -1.79
C ARG A 74 3.03 -14.52 -2.46
N PRO A 75 3.64 -15.52 -1.80
CA PRO A 75 3.89 -16.81 -2.44
C PRO A 75 2.59 -17.54 -2.81
N ARG A 76 1.47 -17.30 -2.13
CA ARG A 76 0.19 -17.97 -2.40
C ARG A 76 -0.56 -17.37 -3.58
N LEU A 77 -0.64 -16.04 -3.64
CA LEU A 77 -1.35 -15.30 -4.68
C LEU A 77 -0.60 -15.38 -6.01
N PHE A 78 0.73 -15.30 -5.98
CA PHE A 78 1.60 -15.45 -7.15
C PHE A 78 1.97 -16.91 -7.46
N ARG A 79 1.35 -17.92 -6.84
CA ARG A 79 1.61 -19.32 -7.22
C ARG A 79 0.90 -19.66 -8.52
N ARG A 80 1.64 -19.94 -9.60
CA ARG A 80 1.06 -20.44 -10.86
C ARG A 80 0.37 -21.78 -10.63
N ARG A 81 -0.75 -22.01 -11.31
CA ARG A 81 -1.39 -23.34 -11.39
C ARG A 81 -1.18 -23.87 -12.81
N ASP A 82 -0.82 -25.15 -12.91
CA ASP A 82 -0.52 -25.80 -14.19
C ASP A 82 -1.75 -25.90 -15.13
N ALA A 83 -2.95 -25.71 -14.58
CA ALA A 83 -4.22 -25.72 -15.32
C ALA A 83 -4.74 -24.32 -15.71
N ASP A 84 -4.02 -23.24 -15.42
CA ASP A 84 -4.50 -21.88 -15.75
C ASP A 84 -4.21 -21.56 -17.23
N ASP A 85 -5.26 -21.35 -18.03
CA ASP A 85 -5.15 -20.73 -19.35
C ASP A 85 -4.53 -19.32 -19.24
N LEU A 86 -3.87 -18.84 -20.30
CA LEU A 86 -3.20 -17.53 -20.34
C LEU A 86 -4.09 -16.36 -19.82
N PRO A 87 -5.37 -16.23 -20.20
CA PRO A 87 -6.24 -15.17 -19.69
C PRO A 87 -6.57 -15.31 -18.19
N ALA A 88 -6.69 -16.55 -17.70
CA ALA A 88 -6.96 -16.82 -16.29
C ALA A 88 -5.74 -16.48 -15.42
N ALA A 89 -4.53 -16.82 -15.90
CA ALA A 89 -3.28 -16.46 -15.26
C ALA A 89 -3.08 -14.94 -15.18
N LEU A 90 -3.38 -14.21 -16.26
CA LEU A 90 -3.31 -12.74 -16.31
C LEU A 90 -4.29 -12.05 -15.35
N ARG A 91 -5.54 -12.51 -15.27
CA ARG A 91 -6.51 -11.98 -14.30
C ARG A 91 -6.04 -12.21 -12.87
N ARG A 92 -5.47 -13.38 -12.60
CA ARG A 92 -4.99 -13.73 -11.26
C ARG A 92 -3.79 -12.89 -10.82
N ILE A 93 -2.78 -12.70 -11.68
CA ILE A 93 -1.63 -11.85 -11.34
C ILE A 93 -2.06 -10.37 -11.18
N GLN A 94 -3.04 -9.92 -11.97
CA GLN A 94 -3.64 -8.60 -11.82
C GLN A 94 -4.33 -8.45 -10.45
N SER A 95 -5.23 -9.38 -10.09
CA SER A 95 -5.91 -9.35 -8.79
C SER A 95 -4.92 -9.45 -7.63
N ALA A 96 -3.90 -10.31 -7.74
CA ALA A 96 -2.85 -10.44 -6.74
C ALA A 96 -2.08 -9.13 -6.54
N SER A 97 -1.72 -8.46 -7.63
CA SER A 97 -1.02 -7.18 -7.60
C SER A 97 -1.87 -6.09 -6.95
N LEU A 98 -3.17 -6.02 -7.29
CA LEU A 98 -4.10 -5.07 -6.70
C LEU A 98 -4.27 -5.29 -5.19
N ILE A 99 -4.44 -6.55 -4.75
CA ILE A 99 -4.54 -6.89 -3.32
C ILE A 99 -3.28 -6.41 -2.59
N MET A 100 -2.10 -6.68 -3.14
CA MET A 100 -0.83 -6.26 -2.51
C MET A 100 -0.65 -4.76 -2.44
N LEU A 101 -1.04 -4.04 -3.48
CA LEU A 101 -1.01 -2.58 -3.52
C LEU A 101 -1.91 -1.97 -2.45
N VAL A 102 -3.15 -2.48 -2.32
CA VAL A 102 -4.12 -2.01 -1.31
C VAL A 102 -3.64 -2.33 0.11
N LEU A 103 -3.10 -3.54 0.35
CA LEU A 103 -2.49 -3.85 1.65
C LEU A 103 -1.34 -2.89 1.96
N GLY A 104 -0.52 -2.56 0.96
CA GLY A 104 0.60 -1.63 1.10
C GLY A 104 0.20 -0.22 1.56
N GLU A 105 -1.04 0.21 1.32
CA GLU A 105 -1.52 1.54 1.71
C GLU A 105 -1.99 1.63 3.18
N VAL A 106 -2.38 0.50 3.79
CA VAL A 106 -2.95 0.47 5.14
C VAL A 106 -2.06 1.14 6.20
N PRO A 107 -0.72 0.93 6.25
CA PRO A 107 0.13 1.61 7.21
C PRO A 107 0.07 3.14 7.10
N ALA A 108 0.08 3.72 5.89
CA ALA A 108 -0.02 5.16 5.68
C ALA A 108 -1.33 5.74 6.22
N VAL A 109 -2.45 5.05 5.99
CA VAL A 109 -3.76 5.44 6.53
C VAL A 109 -3.76 5.37 8.06
N ALA A 110 -3.18 4.31 8.65
CA ALA A 110 -3.04 4.19 10.09
C ALA A 110 -2.16 5.30 10.69
N GLY A 111 -1.07 5.65 10.02
CA GLY A 111 -0.22 6.77 10.40
C GLY A 111 -0.92 8.11 10.30
N LEU A 112 -1.75 8.31 9.27
CA LEU A 112 -2.55 9.53 9.12
C LEU A 112 -3.54 9.63 10.28
N ALA A 113 -4.21 8.53 10.64
CA ALA A 113 -5.10 8.50 11.79
C ALA A 113 -4.37 8.87 13.10
N LEU A 114 -3.16 8.33 13.34
CA LEU A 114 -2.35 8.70 14.49
C LEU A 114 -2.01 10.19 14.54
N PHE A 115 -1.62 10.77 13.40
CA PHE A 115 -1.34 12.18 13.31
C PHE A 115 -2.58 13.02 13.61
N LEU A 116 -3.73 12.69 13.03
CA LEU A 116 -4.97 13.44 13.25
C LEU A 116 -5.46 13.33 14.70
N VAL A 117 -5.35 12.16 15.33
CA VAL A 117 -5.82 11.93 16.71
C VAL A 117 -4.89 12.57 17.75
N ALA A 118 -3.58 12.34 17.63
CA ALA A 118 -2.60 12.61 18.68
C ALA A 118 -1.44 13.54 18.26
N GLY A 119 -1.44 14.05 17.03
CA GLY A 119 -0.40 14.96 16.54
C GLY A 119 0.97 14.32 16.27
N GLN A 120 1.05 12.99 16.19
CA GLN A 120 2.33 12.26 16.13
C GLN A 120 2.95 12.22 14.74
N VAL A 121 3.54 13.34 14.33
CA VAL A 121 4.18 13.54 13.01
C VAL A 121 5.25 12.48 12.71
N LEU A 122 6.11 12.15 13.67
CA LEU A 122 7.18 11.17 13.46
C LEU A 122 6.65 9.76 13.19
N ASP A 123 5.57 9.37 13.87
CA ASP A 123 4.96 8.05 13.65
C ASP A 123 4.23 7.99 12.30
N PHE A 124 3.59 9.08 11.87
CA PHE A 124 3.07 9.20 10.52
C PHE A 124 4.15 9.01 9.46
N TYR A 125 5.30 9.68 9.58
CA TYR A 125 6.38 9.55 8.58
C TYR A 125 6.96 8.14 8.50
N LYS A 126 7.12 7.46 9.65
CA LYS A 126 7.57 6.05 9.66
C LYS A 126 6.59 5.15 8.93
N LEU A 127 5.29 5.28 9.20
CA LEU A 127 4.27 4.44 8.60
C LEU A 127 4.03 4.77 7.12
N LEU A 128 4.10 6.06 6.75
CA LEU A 128 4.09 6.50 5.36
C LEU A 128 5.27 5.90 4.58
N PHE A 129 6.47 5.92 5.16
CA PHE A 129 7.65 5.33 4.55
C PHE A 129 7.48 3.81 4.34
N VAL A 130 6.97 3.09 5.34
CA VAL A 130 6.65 1.66 5.21
C VAL A 130 5.67 1.42 4.07
N SER A 131 4.61 2.21 3.98
CA SER A 131 3.64 2.09 2.88
C SER A 131 4.23 2.37 1.51
N LEU A 132 5.02 3.45 1.37
CA LEU A 132 5.72 3.76 0.12
C LEU A 132 6.66 2.62 -0.27
N PHE A 133 7.39 2.06 0.69
CA PHE A 133 8.28 0.94 0.46
C PHE A 133 7.52 -0.32 0.01
N LEU A 134 6.40 -0.65 0.65
CA LEU A 134 5.54 -1.77 0.24
C LEU A 134 4.93 -1.57 -1.15
N THR A 135 4.44 -0.37 -1.46
CA THR A 135 3.91 -0.04 -2.79
C THR A 135 5.00 -0.13 -3.86
N PHE A 136 6.22 0.34 -3.55
CA PHE A 136 7.36 0.23 -4.46
C PHE A 136 7.76 -1.23 -4.72
N LEU A 137 7.81 -2.06 -3.68
CA LEU A 137 8.12 -3.50 -3.80
C LEU A 137 7.07 -4.28 -4.59
N ASN A 138 5.79 -3.89 -4.47
CA ASN A 138 4.67 -4.57 -5.12
C ASN A 138 4.23 -3.89 -6.43
N PHE A 139 5.00 -2.91 -6.93
CA PHE A 139 4.63 -2.18 -8.12
C PHE A 139 4.52 -3.11 -9.34
N PRO A 140 3.40 -3.08 -10.10
CA PRO A 140 3.21 -3.97 -11.24
C PRO A 140 4.14 -3.56 -12.38
N ARG A 141 5.15 -4.40 -12.66
CA ARG A 141 6.13 -4.20 -13.74
C ARG A 141 5.92 -5.23 -14.83
N ALA A 142 5.92 -4.77 -16.10
CA ALA A 142 5.74 -5.64 -17.26
C ALA A 142 6.75 -6.81 -17.27
N GLY A 143 8.04 -6.52 -17.04
CA GLY A 143 9.09 -7.55 -17.01
C GLY A 143 8.87 -8.63 -15.94
N ALA A 144 8.45 -8.23 -14.73
CA ALA A 144 8.18 -9.19 -13.66
C ALA A 144 6.97 -10.10 -13.97
N TRP A 145 5.97 -9.56 -14.69
CA TRP A 145 4.82 -10.36 -15.12
C TRP A 145 5.19 -11.30 -16.28
N GLU A 146 6.04 -10.86 -17.20
CA GLU A 146 6.57 -11.73 -18.26
C GLU A 146 7.44 -12.87 -17.73
N GLU A 147 8.32 -12.60 -16.76
CA GLU A 147 9.12 -13.62 -16.08
C GLU A 147 8.21 -14.63 -15.36
N TRP A 148 7.23 -14.15 -14.61
CA TRP A 148 6.24 -15.00 -13.95
C TRP A 148 5.44 -15.88 -14.93
N LEU A 149 5.12 -15.35 -16.12
CA LEU A 149 4.46 -16.10 -17.20
C LEU A 149 5.39 -17.08 -17.92
N LYS A 150 6.70 -16.92 -17.83
CA LYS A 150 7.69 -17.86 -18.39
C LYS A 150 8.01 -18.98 -17.40
N GLY A 151 7.85 -18.75 -16.09
CA GLY A 151 8.11 -19.71 -15.02
C GLY A 151 9.36 -19.32 -14.24
#